data_AF-A0A4P5XPP6-F1
#
_entry.id   AF-A0A4P5XPP6-F1
#
_cell.length_a   1.000
_cell.length_b   1.000
_cell.length_c   1.000
_cell.angle_alpha   90.00
_cell.angle_beta   90.00
_cell.angle_gamma   90.00
#
_symmetry.space_group_name_H-M   'P 1'
#
loop_
_entity.id
_entity.type
_entity.pdbx_description
1 polymer ?
#
loop_
_entity_poly.entity_id
_entity_poly.type
_entity_poly.pdbx_seq_one_letter_code
_entity_poly.pdbx_strand_id
1 'polypeptide(L)'
;MQPDDHVCLCFRVSLRKLNTFLECEKPRVASQLSECFGAGTGCHWCVPFLNKLHQQWQDGQAPSLNESPEDYAARRKIYREEKK
;
A
#
# COMPACT_ATOMS: atom_id res chain seq x y z
N MET A 1 -7.02 -9.08 -1.69
CA MET A 1 -7.56 -7.75 -2.05
C MET A 1 -7.76 -7.71 -3.54
N GLN A 2 -8.81 -7.06 -4.02
CA GLN A 2 -9.03 -6.74 -5.43
C GLN A 2 -8.29 -5.44 -5.81
N PRO A 3 -8.11 -5.16 -7.12
CA PRO A 3 -7.38 -3.97 -7.56
C PRO A 3 -7.96 -2.65 -7.04
N ASP A 4 -9.27 -2.53 -6.89
CA ASP A 4 -9.89 -1.28 -6.46
C ASP A 4 -9.94 -1.11 -4.93
N ASP A 5 -9.50 -2.13 -4.17
CA ASP A 5 -9.41 -2.04 -2.72
C ASP A 5 -8.26 -1.14 -2.26
N HIS A 6 -8.54 -0.35 -1.22
CA HIS A 6 -7.61 0.65 -0.69
C HIS A 6 -6.52 0.02 0.18
N VAL A 7 -5.27 0.13 -0.26
CA VAL A 7 -4.08 -0.19 0.55
C VAL A 7 -3.79 0.95 1.52
N CYS A 8 -3.76 2.20 1.05
CA CYS A 8 -3.66 3.34 1.94
C CYS A 8 -5.05 3.82 2.35
N LEU A 9 -5.50 3.44 3.55
CA LEU A 9 -6.80 3.85 4.08
C LEU A 9 -6.87 5.32 4.54
N CYS A 10 -5.74 6.01 4.71
CA CYS A 10 -5.71 7.45 4.99
C CYS A 10 -6.09 8.26 3.74
N PHE A 11 -5.43 7.99 2.63
CA PHE A 11 -5.54 8.78 1.39
C PHE A 11 -6.36 8.07 0.30
N ARG A 12 -6.98 6.93 0.62
CA ARG A 12 -7.79 6.11 -0.29
C ARG A 12 -7.04 5.75 -1.58
N VAL A 13 -5.82 5.26 -1.41
CA VAL A 13 -5.00 4.78 -2.53
C VAL A 13 -5.24 3.28 -2.71
N SER A 14 -5.86 2.92 -3.83
CA SER A 14 -6.17 1.55 -4.24
C SER A 14 -4.94 0.78 -4.70
N LEU A 15 -4.98 -0.54 -4.65
CA LEU A 15 -3.93 -1.40 -5.22
C LEU A 15 -3.67 -1.09 -6.71
N ARG A 16 -4.72 -0.82 -7.50
CA ARG A 16 -4.63 -0.46 -8.92
C ARG A 16 -3.76 0.78 -9.12
N LYS A 17 -4.05 1.86 -8.39
CA LYS A 17 -3.26 3.10 -8.42
C LYS A 17 -1.78 2.86 -8.10
N LEU A 18 -1.47 2.02 -7.11
CA LEU A 18 -0.08 1.68 -6.77
C LEU A 18 0.59 0.89 -7.89
N ASN A 19 -0.10 -0.11 -8.48
CA ASN A 19 0.44 -0.89 -9.59
C ASN A 19 0.71 -0.01 -10.82
N THR A 20 -0.24 0.85 -11.19
CA THR A 20 -0.05 1.83 -12.28
C THR A 20 1.12 2.76 -11.99
N PHE A 21 1.26 3.26 -10.76
CA PHE A 21 2.39 4.11 -10.38
C PHE A 21 3.73 3.38 -10.48
N LEU A 22 3.81 2.12 -10.03
CA LEU A 22 5.02 1.29 -10.13
C LEU A 22 5.43 1.09 -11.60
N GLU A 23 4.48 0.86 -12.49
CA GLU A 23 4.74 0.66 -13.93
C GLU A 23 5.16 1.95 -14.65
N CYS A 24 4.49 3.08 -14.35
CA CYS A 24 4.75 4.35 -15.00
C CYS A 24 6.03 5.03 -14.49
N GLU A 25 6.16 5.18 -13.18
CA GLU A 25 7.22 5.98 -12.56
C GLU A 25 8.48 5.16 -12.25
N LYS A 26 8.34 3.83 -12.15
CA LYS A 26 9.45 2.90 -11.89
C LYS A 26 10.32 3.33 -10.69
N PRO A 27 9.71 3.52 -9.51
CA PRO A 27 10.41 4.04 -8.34
C PRO A 27 11.59 3.13 -7.96
N ARG A 28 12.73 3.75 -7.65
CA ARG A 28 13.97 3.06 -7.26
C ARG A 28 13.88 2.47 -5.86
N VAL A 29 13.15 3.13 -4.96
CA VAL A 29 12.99 2.73 -3.56
C VAL A 29 11.54 2.80 -3.13
N ALA A 30 11.14 1.95 -2.18
CA ALA A 30 9.74 1.87 -1.76
C ALA A 30 9.20 3.17 -1.14
N SER A 31 10.03 4.01 -0.53
CA SER A 31 9.59 5.30 0.04
C SER A 31 9.04 6.26 -1.01
N GLN A 32 9.41 6.12 -2.29
CA GLN A 32 8.86 6.92 -3.39
C GLN A 32 7.40 6.61 -3.70
N LEU A 33 6.83 5.50 -3.19
CA LEU A 33 5.37 5.28 -3.25
C LEU A 33 4.58 6.38 -2.52
N SER A 34 5.23 7.19 -1.67
CA SER A 34 4.62 8.41 -1.11
C SER A 34 4.27 9.47 -2.16
N GLU A 35 4.92 9.46 -3.33
CA GLU A 35 4.57 10.33 -4.46
C GLU A 35 3.25 9.87 -5.13
N CYS A 36 2.81 8.63 -4.89
CA CYS A 36 1.48 8.14 -5.28
C CYS A 36 0.42 8.64 -4.29
N PHE A 37 -0.08 9.86 -4.51
CA PHE A 37 -1.15 10.50 -3.73
C PHE A 37 -0.90 10.55 -2.21
N GLY A 38 0.37 10.59 -1.78
CA GLY A 38 0.74 10.63 -0.35
C GLY A 38 0.71 9.27 0.36
N ALA A 39 0.65 8.15 -0.36
CA ALA A 39 0.57 6.84 0.29
C ALA A 39 1.70 6.63 1.32
N GLY A 40 1.33 6.21 2.54
CA GLY A 40 2.31 5.92 3.60
C GLY A 40 2.70 7.11 4.49
N THR A 41 2.35 8.35 4.16
CA THR A 41 2.74 9.54 4.96
C THR A 41 1.78 9.89 6.11
N GLY A 42 0.67 9.16 6.22
CA GLY A 42 -0.36 9.39 7.24
C GLY A 42 -0.10 8.60 8.52
N CYS A 43 -0.93 7.61 8.81
CA CYS A 43 -0.79 6.79 10.02
C CYS A 43 0.32 5.73 9.95
N HIS A 44 1.07 5.64 8.85
CA HIS A 44 2.13 4.66 8.60
C HIS A 44 1.76 3.16 8.62
N TRP A 45 0.51 2.80 8.95
CA TRP A 45 0.01 1.41 8.91
C TRP A 45 0.30 0.69 7.60
N CYS A 46 0.11 1.37 6.47
CA CYS A 46 0.25 0.73 5.15
C CYS A 46 1.71 0.58 4.69
N VAL A 47 2.69 1.18 5.36
CA VAL A 47 4.10 1.22 4.91
C VAL A 47 4.72 -0.18 4.69
N PRO A 48 4.55 -1.17 5.59
CA PRO A 48 5.08 -2.51 5.34
C PRO A 48 4.50 -3.16 4.08
N PHE A 49 3.24 -2.88 3.77
CA PHE A 49 2.56 -3.38 2.58
C PHE A 49 3.05 -2.69 1.31
N LEU A 50 3.33 -1.38 1.37
CA LEU A 50 3.95 -0.64 0.26
C LEU A 50 5.35 -1.19 -0.06
N ASN A 51 6.16 -1.49 0.96
CA ASN A 51 7.46 -2.13 0.78
C ASN A 51 7.33 -3.50 0.11
N LYS A 52 6.35 -4.31 0.55
CA LYS A 52 6.09 -5.62 -0.06
C LYS A 52 5.67 -5.52 -1.53
N LEU A 53 4.80 -4.56 -1.88
CA LEU A 53 4.37 -4.33 -3.26
C LEU A 53 5.53 -3.87 -4.15
N HIS A 54 6.38 -2.98 -3.64
CA HIS A 54 7.59 -2.54 -4.35
C HIS A 54 8.54 -3.71 -4.59
N GLN A 55 8.78 -4.55 -3.59
CA GLN A 55 9.63 -5.73 -3.72
C GLN A 55 9.09 -6.71 -4.77
N GLN A 56 7.79 -7.04 -4.73
CA GLN A 56 7.16 -7.89 -5.73
C GLN A 56 7.36 -7.35 -7.16
N TRP A 57 7.18 -6.03 -7.33
CA TRP A 57 7.41 -5.37 -8.61
C TRP A 57 8.88 -5.45 -9.05
N GLN A 58 9.84 -5.24 -8.14
CA GLN A 58 11.26 -5.39 -8.44
C GLN A 58 11.64 -6.82 -8.83
N ASP A 59 10.97 -7.81 -8.23
CA ASP A 59 11.15 -9.23 -8.55
C ASP A 59 10.46 -9.64 -9.87
N GLY A 60 9.86 -8.68 -10.60
CA GLY A 60 9.13 -8.93 -11.85
C GLY A 60 7.77 -9.58 -11.67
N GLN A 61 7.24 -9.61 -10.44
CA GLN A 61 5.93 -10.18 -10.12
C GLN A 61 4.84 -9.11 -10.22
N ALA A 62 3.62 -9.54 -10.54
CA ALA A 62 2.44 -8.69 -10.45
C ALA A 62 2.16 -8.34 -8.97
N PRO A 63 2.26 -7.05 -8.56
CA PRO A 63 2.14 -6.71 -7.14
C PRO A 63 0.71 -6.93 -6.64
N SER A 64 0.59 -7.66 -5.55
CA SER A 64 -0.69 -8.09 -4.99
C SER A 64 -0.61 -8.37 -3.49
N LEU A 65 -1.73 -8.13 -2.80
CA LEU A 65 -1.90 -8.42 -1.38
C LEU A 65 -3.00 -9.46 -1.18
N ASN A 66 -2.61 -10.61 -0.64
CA ASN A 66 -3.52 -11.71 -0.27
C ASN A 66 -4.17 -11.45 1.10
N GLU A 67 -4.85 -10.32 1.21
CA GLU A 67 -5.51 -9.84 2.43
C GLU A 67 -6.99 -9.58 2.14
N SER A 68 -7.89 -9.82 3.10
CA SER A 68 -9.27 -9.34 2.98
C SER A 68 -9.29 -7.82 3.26
N PRO A 69 -10.01 -7.00 2.46
CA PRO A 69 -10.14 -5.56 2.74
C PRO A 69 -10.72 -5.26 4.12
N GLU A 70 -11.66 -6.10 4.57
CA GLU A 70 -12.32 -5.98 5.86
C GLU A 70 -11.34 -6.25 7.01
N ASP A 71 -10.61 -7.38 6.95
CA ASP A 71 -9.58 -7.74 7.94
C ASP A 71 -8.40 -6.75 7.94
N TYR A 72 -8.05 -6.22 6.77
CA TYR A 72 -7.04 -5.18 6.62
C TYR A 72 -7.45 -3.89 7.36
N ALA A 73 -8.69 -3.45 7.18
CA ALA A 73 -9.23 -2.28 7.88
C ALA A 73 -9.38 -2.51 9.39
N ALA A 74 -9.81 -3.71 9.80
CA ALA A 74 -9.94 -4.09 11.21
C ALA A 74 -8.58 -4.05 11.93
N ARG A 75 -7.53 -4.65 11.35
CA ARG A 75 -6.17 -4.61 11.94
C ARG A 75 -5.59 -3.21 12.01
N ARG A 76 -5.87 -2.34 11.03
CA ARG A 76 -5.49 -0.92 11.14
C ARG A 76 -6.11 -0.24 12.37
N LYS A 77 -7.36 -0.57 12.69
CA LYS A 77 -8.05 0.01 13.85
C LYS A 77 -7.30 -0.35 15.13
N ILE A 78 -6.96 -1.63 15.31
CA ILE A 78 -6.16 -2.14 16.43
C ILE A 78 -4.80 -1.44 16.49
N TYR A 79 -4.07 -1.37 15.37
CA TYR A 79 -2.77 -0.67 15.29
C TYR A 79 -2.85 0.79 15.76
N ARG A 80 -3.95 1.49 15.46
CA ARG A 80 -4.15 2.88 15.90
C ARG A 80 -4.48 2.99 17.39
N GLU A 81 -5.12 1.97 17.97
CA GLU A 81 -5.43 1.91 19.40
C GLU A 81 -4.17 1.61 20.22
N GLU A 82 -3.30 0.70 19.75
CA GLU A 82 -2.04 0.36 20.42
C GLU A 82 -0.99 1.49 20.40
N LYS A 83 -1.07 2.38 19.40
CA LYS A 83 -0.19 3.55 19.27
C LYS A 83 -0.65 4.78 20.04
N LYS A 84 -1.78 4.69 20.75
CA LYS A 84 -2.37 5.78 21.52
C LYS A 84 -1.84 5.77 22.96
#